data_AF-A0A7C5SL00-F1
#
_entry.id   AF-A0A7C5SL00-F1
#
_cell.length_a   1.000
_cell.length_b   1.000
_cell.length_c   1.000
_cell.angle_alpha   90.00
_cell.angle_beta   90.00
_cell.angle_gamma   90.00
#
_symmetry.space_group_name_H-M   'P 1'
#
loop_
_entity.id
_entity.type
_entity.pdbx_description
1 polymer ?
#
loop_
_entity_poly.entity_id
_entity_poly.type
_entity_poly.pdbx_seq_one_letter_code
_entity_poly.pdbx_strand_id
1 'polypeptide(L)'
;MRGEFSTRVRIVELETLALNVIGPLTPLLVTLAFATPLISKLTKSTRVVPFIIALIGGIYATGASTIVFYYEVLTSKPLVYMYGGWPPHFGIVYEIDMFNGLIGVTVAWIMLTIILYSAWYSQRLDDPSWYFTLLLGLEAGVLGCLYTGDAFNLFVMLEVLSISTYGLVAYHRNRAEAIEATAKYALIGALATTMYFLALVLLYSGYGTVNMAYLARLSMIHTEPSLRYLTLLAVSIALWTFTFKSAIFPSHFWLVDANPEAPHPVSVALAGLVESVGVYAAGRFLYTIFRQGGVLAWYHDVILIILVALGAISGVVCALMMMNQRDIKRLLAYSSISHTGIIYMALFAGFIANEVAVRAALTGALIHVVSHIIAKAVLFMSSGLFIEASGSRDLDEMRGVGRVHPLALAATVISLLSLIGLVPFIGFYSKLLIVLG
;
A
#
# COMPACT_ATOMS: atom_id res chain seq x y z
N MET A 1 9.16 30.44 28.96
CA MET A 1 8.49 31.62 28.37
C MET A 1 8.95 31.96 26.93
N ARG A 2 10.12 32.56 26.65
CA ARG A 2 10.52 32.87 25.24
C ARG A 2 10.74 31.64 24.36
N GLY A 3 11.28 30.55 24.91
CA GLY A 3 11.48 29.28 24.17
C GLY A 3 10.17 28.56 23.82
N GLU A 4 9.23 28.45 24.77
CA GLU A 4 7.93 27.78 24.53
C GLU A 4 7.05 28.55 23.54
N PHE A 5 7.10 29.88 23.55
CA PHE A 5 6.38 30.70 22.57
C PHE A 5 6.93 30.46 21.15
N SER A 6 8.27 30.42 21.00
CA SER A 6 8.90 30.11 19.71
C SER A 6 8.57 28.71 19.21
N THR A 7 8.47 27.71 20.11
CA THR A 7 8.10 26.34 19.72
C THR A 7 6.65 26.24 19.27
N ARG A 8 5.72 26.93 19.97
CA ARG A 8 4.31 26.96 19.56
C ARG A 8 4.10 27.63 18.21
N VAL A 9 4.77 28.74 17.94
CA VAL A 9 4.70 29.43 16.63
C VAL A 9 5.17 28.50 15.51
N ARG A 10 6.29 27.79 15.71
CA ARG A 10 6.81 26.83 14.71
C ARG A 10 5.87 25.65 14.45
N ILE A 11 5.14 25.17 15.46
CA ILE A 11 4.17 24.08 15.28
C ILE A 11 2.97 24.55 14.43
N VAL A 12 2.48 25.76 14.66
CA VAL A 12 1.37 26.34 13.88
C VAL A 12 1.79 26.60 12.43
N GLU A 13 3.01 27.09 12.21
CA GLU A 13 3.59 27.24 10.87
C GLU A 13 3.72 25.88 10.16
N LEU A 14 4.18 24.85 10.88
CA LEU A 14 4.30 23.48 10.35
C LEU A 14 2.93 22.88 10.03
N GLU A 15 1.92 23.06 10.88
CA GLU A 15 0.54 22.62 10.61
C GLU A 15 -0.01 23.26 9.34
N THR A 16 0.16 24.58 9.21
CA THR A 16 -0.27 25.34 8.03
C THR A 16 0.45 24.84 6.78
N LEU A 17 1.76 24.60 6.85
CA LEU A 17 2.53 24.03 5.76
C LEU A 17 2.04 22.62 5.41
N ALA A 18 1.81 21.76 6.40
CA ALA A 18 1.33 20.40 6.21
C ALA A 18 -0.04 20.36 5.52
N LEU A 19 -0.98 21.22 5.92
CA LEU A 19 -2.29 21.39 5.27
C LEU A 19 -2.14 21.87 3.82
N ASN A 20 -1.26 22.84 3.57
CA ASN A 20 -1.04 23.38 2.23
C ASN A 20 -0.42 22.38 1.26
N VAL A 21 0.41 21.44 1.74
CA VAL A 21 1.06 20.44 0.87
C VAL A 21 0.21 19.18 0.69
N ILE A 22 -0.58 18.78 1.69
CA ILE A 22 -1.39 17.56 1.59
C ILE A 22 -2.61 17.72 0.70
N GLY A 23 -3.28 18.87 0.78
CA GLY A 23 -4.51 19.13 0.02
C GLY A 23 -4.34 18.99 -1.50
N PRO A 24 -3.28 19.55 -2.11
CA PRO A 24 -3.04 19.39 -3.53
C PRO A 24 -2.47 18.03 -3.93
N LEU A 25 -2.03 17.18 -3.01
CA LEU A 25 -1.18 16.03 -3.32
C LEU A 25 -1.77 15.10 -4.38
N THR A 26 -2.95 14.55 -4.13
CA THR A 26 -3.56 13.61 -5.07
C THR A 26 -4.13 14.30 -6.32
N PRO A 27 -4.82 15.47 -6.25
CA PRO A 27 -5.19 16.20 -7.46
C PRO A 27 -3.99 16.58 -8.34
N LEU A 28 -2.86 16.98 -7.74
CA LEU A 28 -1.64 17.32 -8.47
C LEU A 28 -1.08 16.11 -9.19
N LEU A 29 -0.90 14.97 -8.52
CA LEU A 29 -0.40 13.75 -9.16
C LEU A 29 -1.31 13.28 -10.31
N VAL A 30 -2.63 13.33 -10.12
CA VAL A 30 -3.60 12.97 -11.16
C VAL A 30 -3.54 13.95 -12.34
N THR A 31 -3.48 15.26 -12.08
CA THR A 31 -3.37 16.27 -13.14
C THR A 31 -2.06 16.13 -13.91
N LEU A 32 -0.93 15.87 -13.23
CA LEU A 32 0.34 15.58 -13.87
C LEU A 32 0.27 14.29 -14.71
N ALA A 33 -0.42 13.24 -14.23
CA ALA A 33 -0.64 12.01 -14.98
C ALA A 33 -1.37 12.30 -16.30
N PHE A 34 -2.53 12.98 -16.26
CA PHE A 34 -3.29 13.31 -17.46
C PHE A 34 -2.59 14.33 -18.38
N ALA A 35 -1.77 15.22 -17.82
CA ALA A 35 -0.99 16.19 -18.59
C ALA A 35 0.20 15.53 -19.32
N THR A 36 0.76 14.45 -18.77
CA THR A 36 1.95 13.77 -19.32
C THR A 36 1.83 13.40 -20.81
N PRO A 37 0.80 12.68 -21.29
CA PRO A 37 0.69 12.33 -22.70
C PRO A 37 0.43 13.54 -23.60
N LEU A 38 -0.27 14.56 -23.09
CA LEU A 38 -0.55 15.80 -23.83
C LEU A 38 0.73 16.63 -24.04
N ILE A 39 1.50 16.85 -22.97
CA ILE A 39 2.75 17.60 -23.01
C ILE A 39 3.81 16.83 -23.81
N SER A 40 3.87 15.51 -23.67
CA SER A 40 4.73 14.64 -24.48
C SER A 40 4.46 14.82 -25.98
N LYS A 41 3.19 14.84 -26.39
CA LYS A 41 2.79 15.09 -27.78
C LYS A 41 3.14 16.51 -28.27
N LEU A 42 2.93 17.53 -27.43
CA LEU A 42 3.24 18.93 -27.76
C LEU A 42 4.76 19.18 -27.90
N THR A 43 5.55 18.62 -26.99
CA THR A 43 7.02 18.78 -26.97
C THR A 43 7.74 17.83 -27.90
N LYS A 44 7.05 16.83 -28.46
CA LYS A 44 7.62 15.70 -29.22
C LYS A 44 8.67 14.89 -28.44
N SER A 45 8.72 15.06 -27.11
CA SER A 45 9.64 14.37 -26.21
C SER A 45 8.90 13.25 -25.50
N THR A 46 9.12 12.02 -25.95
CA THR A 46 8.41 10.83 -25.43
C THR A 46 9.01 10.25 -24.16
N ARG A 47 10.22 10.69 -23.76
CA ARG A 47 10.97 10.12 -22.62
C ARG A 47 11.33 11.14 -21.55
N VAL A 48 12.08 12.17 -21.94
CA VAL A 48 12.68 13.12 -21.00
C VAL A 48 11.60 13.94 -20.31
N VAL A 49 10.63 14.47 -21.06
CA VAL A 49 9.56 15.30 -20.50
C VAL A 49 8.63 14.50 -19.58
N PRO A 50 8.11 13.32 -19.97
CA PRO A 50 7.36 12.45 -19.06
C PRO A 50 8.12 12.09 -17.77
N PHE A 51 9.41 11.78 -17.88
CA PHE A 51 10.25 11.49 -16.72
C PHE A 51 10.36 12.71 -15.78
N ILE A 52 10.62 13.91 -16.31
CA ILE A 52 10.71 15.13 -15.51
C ILE A 52 9.37 15.43 -14.81
N ILE A 53 8.25 15.25 -15.50
CA ILE A 53 6.92 15.41 -14.91
C ILE A 53 6.72 14.42 -13.76
N ALA A 54 7.06 13.14 -13.97
CA ALA A 54 7.00 12.13 -12.93
C ALA A 54 7.91 12.46 -11.74
N LEU A 55 9.13 12.93 -12.00
CA LEU A 55 10.08 13.31 -10.97
C LEU A 55 9.59 14.50 -10.13
N ILE A 56 9.01 15.53 -10.76
CA ILE A 56 8.40 16.67 -10.06
C ILE A 56 7.26 16.19 -9.16
N GLY A 57 6.38 15.34 -9.68
CA GLY A 57 5.29 14.73 -8.92
C GLY A 57 5.79 13.93 -7.72
N GLY A 58 6.75 13.02 -7.94
CA GLY A 58 7.32 12.19 -6.87
C GLY A 58 8.09 12.97 -5.81
N ILE A 59 8.84 14.02 -6.19
CA ILE A 59 9.51 14.91 -5.24
C ILE A 59 8.47 15.64 -4.38
N TYR A 60 7.41 16.17 -5.01
CA TYR A 60 6.32 16.82 -4.28
C TYR A 60 5.64 15.85 -3.30
N ALA A 61 5.27 14.66 -3.77
CA ALA A 61 4.59 13.65 -2.96
C ALA A 61 5.45 13.19 -1.77
N THR A 62 6.75 13.02 -1.98
CA THR A 62 7.72 12.67 -0.93
C THR A 62 7.88 13.79 0.08
N GLY A 63 8.04 15.03 -0.39
CA GLY A 63 8.14 16.22 0.47
C GLY A 63 6.89 16.42 1.31
N ALA A 64 5.71 16.36 0.69
CA ALA A 64 4.43 16.50 1.36
C ALA A 64 4.19 15.40 2.40
N SER A 65 4.39 14.13 2.04
CA SER A 65 4.25 12.99 2.97
C SER A 65 5.23 13.08 4.13
N THR A 66 6.46 13.54 3.89
CA THR A 66 7.47 13.73 4.95
C THR A 66 7.09 14.87 5.90
N ILE A 67 6.62 16.01 5.38
CA ILE A 67 6.19 17.15 6.19
C ILE A 67 5.01 16.75 7.09
N VAL A 68 4.01 16.08 6.52
CA VAL A 68 2.83 15.64 7.27
C VAL A 68 3.19 14.60 8.34
N PHE A 69 3.98 13.59 7.99
CA PHE A 69 4.42 12.59 8.96
C PHE A 69 5.26 13.23 10.08
N TYR A 70 6.12 14.19 9.74
CA TYR A 70 6.90 14.93 10.73
C TYR A 70 6.02 15.74 11.69
N TYR A 71 4.95 16.38 11.18
CA TYR A 71 3.95 17.06 12.01
C TYR A 71 3.27 16.10 12.99
N GLU A 72 2.83 14.94 12.51
CA GLU A 72 2.18 13.91 13.35
C GLU A 72 3.14 13.40 14.45
N VAL A 73 4.40 13.14 14.12
CA VAL A 73 5.42 12.70 15.08
C VAL A 73 5.67 13.74 16.17
N LEU A 74 5.68 15.04 15.82
CA LEU A 74 5.92 16.11 16.80
C LEU A 74 4.72 16.40 17.70
N THR A 75 3.51 16.29 17.17
CA THR A 75 2.29 16.72 17.87
C THR A 75 1.48 15.58 18.47
N SER A 76 1.67 14.35 17.97
CA SER A 76 0.83 13.19 18.28
C SER A 76 -0.66 13.45 18.04
N LYS A 77 -0.98 14.25 17.01
CA LYS A 77 -2.33 14.69 16.67
C LYS A 77 -2.57 14.54 15.18
N PRO A 78 -3.58 13.75 14.77
CA PRO A 78 -3.82 13.48 13.37
C PRO A 78 -4.07 14.79 12.61
N LEU A 79 -3.43 14.91 11.44
CA LEU A 79 -3.65 16.02 10.54
C LEU A 79 -4.97 15.80 9.79
N VAL A 80 -5.90 16.74 9.88
CA VAL A 80 -7.21 16.66 9.23
C VAL A 80 -7.35 17.77 8.19
N TYR A 81 -7.32 17.41 6.92
CA TYR A 81 -7.52 18.33 5.80
C TYR A 81 -8.91 18.16 5.20
N MET A 82 -9.72 19.23 5.23
CA MET A 82 -11.08 19.26 4.70
C MET A 82 -11.10 19.85 3.29
N TYR A 83 -11.43 19.02 2.29
CA TYR A 83 -11.48 19.50 0.91
C TYR A 83 -12.57 20.56 0.72
N GLY A 84 -12.21 21.67 0.06
CA GLY A 84 -13.11 22.76 -0.26
C GLY A 84 -13.61 23.56 0.95
N GLY A 85 -13.06 23.33 2.15
CA GLY A 85 -13.54 23.96 3.40
C GLY A 85 -14.93 23.49 3.84
N TRP A 86 -15.46 22.42 3.22
CA TRP A 86 -16.74 21.85 3.62
C TRP A 86 -16.61 21.11 4.95
N PRO A 87 -17.66 21.12 5.79
CA PRO A 87 -17.68 20.31 7.00
C PRO A 87 -17.44 18.82 6.70
N PRO A 88 -16.83 18.05 7.61
CA PRO A 88 -16.46 16.64 7.38
C PRO A 88 -17.61 15.69 7.03
N HIS A 89 -18.86 16.06 7.34
CA HIS A 89 -20.04 15.25 7.00
C HIS A 89 -20.56 15.47 5.57
N PHE A 90 -20.09 16.51 4.88
CA PHE A 90 -20.45 16.81 3.49
C PHE A 90 -19.26 16.70 2.53
N GLY A 91 -18.05 17.03 2.99
CA GLY A 91 -16.84 17.03 2.17
C GLY A 91 -15.96 15.79 2.38
N ILE A 92 -15.11 15.51 1.38
CA ILE A 92 -14.02 14.55 1.52
C ILE A 92 -13.00 15.11 2.51
N VAL A 93 -12.49 14.25 3.38
CA VAL A 93 -11.47 14.61 4.37
C VAL A 93 -10.27 13.70 4.20
N TYR A 94 -9.07 14.27 4.27
CA TYR A 94 -7.85 13.50 4.51
C TYR A 94 -7.52 13.56 6.00
N GLU A 95 -7.30 12.40 6.59
CA GLU A 95 -6.96 12.24 8.01
C GLU A 95 -5.70 11.40 8.10
N ILE A 96 -4.62 11.99 8.63
CA ILE A 96 -3.30 11.37 8.63
C ILE A 96 -2.81 11.27 10.06
N ASP A 97 -2.73 10.03 10.55
CA ASP A 97 -2.25 9.65 11.87
C ASP A 97 -0.93 8.86 11.76
N MET A 98 -0.41 8.39 12.89
CA MET A 98 0.82 7.59 12.92
C MET A 98 0.74 6.33 12.03
N PHE A 99 -0.44 5.69 11.90
CA PHE A 99 -0.58 4.44 11.16
C PHE A 99 -0.43 4.66 9.66
N ASN A 100 -1.27 5.51 9.07
CA ASN A 100 -1.18 5.78 7.63
C ASN A 100 -0.07 6.74 7.26
N GLY A 101 0.36 7.64 8.16
CA GLY A 101 1.47 8.54 7.94
C GLY A 101 2.79 7.79 7.74
N LEU A 102 3.07 6.78 8.58
CA LEU A 102 4.28 5.96 8.47
C LEU A 102 4.30 5.13 7.18
N ILE A 103 3.17 4.52 6.81
CA ILE A 103 3.05 3.77 5.56
C ILE A 103 3.16 4.73 4.37
N GLY A 104 2.46 5.86 4.41
CA GLY A 104 2.41 6.86 3.35
C GLY A 104 3.77 7.50 3.05
N VAL A 105 4.54 7.89 4.09
CA VAL A 105 5.90 8.41 3.88
C VAL A 105 6.82 7.34 3.30
N THR A 106 6.72 6.09 3.77
CA THR A 106 7.51 4.97 3.23
C THR A 106 7.16 4.74 1.76
N VAL A 107 5.87 4.75 1.41
CA VAL A 107 5.39 4.60 0.04
C VAL A 107 5.92 5.72 -0.85
N ALA A 108 5.84 6.98 -0.42
CA ALA A 108 6.30 8.11 -1.22
C ALA A 108 7.80 8.04 -1.51
N TRP A 109 8.62 7.71 -0.51
CA TRP A 109 10.06 7.51 -0.71
C TRP A 109 10.37 6.36 -1.67
N ILE A 110 9.67 5.22 -1.55
CA ILE A 110 9.86 4.11 -2.48
C ILE A 110 9.39 4.49 -3.89
N MET A 111 8.26 5.18 -4.04
CA MET A 111 7.80 5.68 -5.35
C MET A 111 8.82 6.61 -6.00
N LEU A 112 9.45 7.52 -5.24
CA LEU A 112 10.53 8.35 -5.74
C LEU A 112 11.71 7.50 -6.24
N THR A 113 12.12 6.46 -5.49
CA THR A 113 13.17 5.55 -5.95
C THR A 113 12.78 4.74 -7.19
N ILE A 114 11.50 4.34 -7.32
CA ILE A 114 10.97 3.69 -8.52
C ILE A 114 11.08 4.64 -9.70
N ILE A 115 10.67 5.91 -9.56
CA ILE A 115 10.77 6.92 -10.62
C ILE A 115 12.22 7.12 -11.06
N LEU A 116 13.15 7.24 -10.11
CA LEU A 116 14.59 7.37 -10.40
C LEU A 116 15.14 6.13 -11.11
N TYR A 117 14.79 4.93 -10.66
CA TYR A 117 15.15 3.67 -11.31
C TYR A 117 14.56 3.58 -12.73
N SER A 118 13.34 4.10 -12.91
CA SER A 118 12.67 4.18 -14.21
C SER A 118 13.35 5.12 -15.20
N ALA A 119 14.20 6.07 -14.76
CA ALA A 119 15.01 6.88 -15.66
C ALA A 119 15.91 6.00 -16.54
N TRP A 120 16.60 5.04 -15.91
CA TRP A 120 17.45 4.07 -16.59
C TRP A 120 16.62 3.01 -17.32
N TYR A 121 15.55 2.50 -16.69
CA TYR A 121 14.73 1.45 -17.29
C TYR A 121 13.94 1.94 -18.53
N SER A 122 13.55 3.22 -18.58
CA SER A 122 12.75 3.80 -19.67
C SER A 122 13.40 3.72 -21.05
N GLN A 123 14.72 3.53 -21.12
CA GLN A 123 15.42 3.30 -22.38
C GLN A 123 15.01 1.99 -23.06
N ARG A 124 14.45 1.04 -22.30
CA ARG A 124 13.99 -0.29 -22.72
C ARG A 124 12.48 -0.36 -22.92
N LEU A 125 11.79 0.77 -22.76
CA LEU A 125 10.34 0.89 -22.87
C LEU A 125 9.96 1.42 -24.26
N ASP A 126 9.00 0.75 -24.91
CA ASP A 126 8.48 1.17 -26.22
C ASP A 126 7.71 2.50 -26.16
N ASP A 127 6.86 2.69 -25.14
CA ASP A 127 6.07 3.91 -24.91
C ASP A 127 6.20 4.43 -23.46
N PRO A 128 7.29 5.16 -23.15
CA PRO A 128 7.55 5.66 -21.80
C PRO A 128 6.52 6.70 -21.34
N SER A 129 5.81 7.36 -22.27
CA SER A 129 4.83 8.39 -21.92
C SER A 129 3.65 7.80 -21.16
N TRP A 130 3.04 6.72 -21.68
CA TRP A 130 1.95 6.03 -20.98
C TRP A 130 2.43 5.33 -19.71
N TYR A 131 3.67 4.82 -19.72
CA TYR A 131 4.29 4.26 -18.52
C TYR A 131 4.31 5.26 -17.36
N PHE A 132 4.87 6.46 -17.56
CA PHE A 132 4.93 7.49 -16.52
C PHE A 132 3.56 8.05 -16.14
N THR A 133 2.63 8.10 -17.09
CA THR A 133 1.22 8.46 -16.83
C THR A 133 0.59 7.52 -15.81
N LEU A 134 0.70 6.21 -16.06
CA LEU A 134 0.15 5.20 -15.16
C LEU A 134 0.94 5.10 -13.85
N LEU A 135 2.25 5.38 -13.86
CA LEU A 135 3.06 5.41 -12.64
C LEU A 135 2.65 6.54 -11.68
N LEU A 136 2.34 7.72 -12.22
CA LEU A 136 1.79 8.85 -11.45
C LEU A 136 0.38 8.56 -10.94
N GLY A 137 -0.47 7.94 -11.78
CA GLY A 137 -1.81 7.49 -11.37
C GLY A 137 -1.75 6.46 -10.23
N LEU A 138 -0.81 5.51 -10.29
CA LEU A 138 -0.53 4.56 -9.22
C LEU A 138 -0.13 5.28 -7.93
N GLU A 139 0.82 6.22 -7.99
CA GLU A 139 1.27 6.99 -6.81
C GLU A 139 0.09 7.74 -6.16
N ALA A 140 -0.71 8.42 -6.98
CA ALA A 140 -1.91 9.14 -6.53
C ALA A 140 -2.91 8.19 -5.87
N GLY A 141 -3.16 7.03 -6.48
CA GLY A 141 -4.09 6.04 -5.97
C GLY A 141 -3.64 5.44 -4.63
N VAL A 142 -2.38 5.06 -4.50
CA VAL A 142 -1.85 4.49 -3.25
C VAL A 142 -1.88 5.52 -2.12
N LEU A 143 -1.33 6.72 -2.33
CA LEU A 143 -1.33 7.76 -1.29
C LEU A 143 -2.74 8.25 -0.96
N GLY A 144 -3.62 8.35 -1.96
CA GLY A 144 -5.02 8.70 -1.77
C GLY A 144 -5.79 7.66 -0.94
N CYS A 145 -5.51 6.37 -1.15
CA CYS A 145 -6.08 5.32 -0.31
C CYS A 145 -5.61 5.41 1.14
N LEU A 146 -4.34 5.72 1.36
CA LEU A 146 -3.77 5.78 2.72
C LEU A 146 -4.27 7.01 3.49
N TYR A 147 -4.36 8.17 2.86
CA TYR A 147 -4.65 9.43 3.54
C TYR A 147 -6.14 9.78 3.66
N THR A 148 -7.03 9.11 2.93
CA THR A 148 -8.47 9.40 3.00
C THR A 148 -9.10 9.00 4.34
N GLY A 149 -9.91 9.89 4.90
CA GLY A 149 -10.82 9.66 6.04
C GLY A 149 -12.28 9.40 5.61
N ASP A 150 -12.52 9.21 4.31
CA ASP A 150 -13.82 8.88 3.73
C ASP A 150 -13.75 7.52 3.02
N ALA A 151 -14.69 6.63 3.36
CA ALA A 151 -14.72 5.25 2.86
C ALA A 151 -15.15 5.16 1.40
N PHE A 152 -15.97 6.08 0.90
CA PHE A 152 -16.28 6.16 -0.52
C PHE A 152 -15.10 6.71 -1.32
N ASN A 153 -14.41 7.73 -0.80
CA ASN A 153 -13.19 8.19 -1.45
C ASN A 153 -12.07 7.13 -1.43
N LEU A 154 -12.03 6.24 -0.43
CA LEU A 154 -11.17 5.04 -0.47
C LEU A 154 -11.51 4.16 -1.68
N PHE A 155 -12.78 3.94 -2.00
CA PHE A 155 -13.19 3.23 -3.22
C PHE A 155 -12.70 3.95 -4.49
N VAL A 156 -12.89 5.27 -4.58
CA VAL A 156 -12.43 6.05 -5.74
C VAL A 156 -10.92 5.94 -5.93
N MET A 157 -10.14 6.06 -4.85
CA MET A 157 -8.68 5.94 -4.92
C MET A 157 -8.22 4.50 -5.20
N LEU A 158 -8.98 3.49 -4.74
CA LEU A 158 -8.75 2.09 -5.10
C LEU A 158 -8.95 1.85 -6.60
N GLU A 159 -9.92 2.50 -7.24
CA GLU A 159 -10.12 2.43 -8.69
C GLU A 159 -8.98 3.13 -9.45
N VAL A 160 -8.57 4.33 -9.01
CA VAL A 160 -7.41 5.05 -9.60
C VAL A 160 -6.15 4.19 -9.52
N LEU A 161 -5.88 3.59 -8.35
CA LEU A 161 -4.79 2.64 -8.15
C LEU A 161 -4.95 1.44 -9.09
N SER A 162 -6.12 0.81 -9.12
CA SER A 162 -6.36 -0.45 -9.82
C SER A 162 -6.20 -0.30 -11.33
N ILE A 163 -6.85 0.69 -11.93
CA ILE A 163 -6.76 0.97 -13.37
C ILE A 163 -5.31 1.25 -13.77
N SER A 164 -4.59 2.03 -12.95
CA SER A 164 -3.17 2.32 -13.17
C SER A 164 -2.33 1.05 -13.13
N THR A 165 -2.52 0.20 -12.12
CA THR A 165 -1.80 -1.08 -12.01
C THR A 165 -2.13 -2.05 -13.15
N TYR A 166 -3.40 -2.17 -13.56
CA TYR A 166 -3.79 -3.06 -14.65
C TYR A 166 -3.12 -2.64 -15.96
N GLY A 167 -3.10 -1.33 -16.25
CA GLY A 167 -2.40 -0.80 -17.42
C GLY A 167 -0.89 -1.07 -17.38
N LEU A 168 -0.26 -0.98 -16.20
CA LEU A 168 1.17 -1.25 -16.04
C LEU A 168 1.52 -2.75 -16.14
N VAL A 169 0.65 -3.66 -15.69
CA VAL A 169 0.84 -5.11 -15.88
C VAL A 169 0.66 -5.48 -17.36
N ALA A 170 -0.32 -4.88 -18.04
CA ALA A 170 -0.55 -5.07 -19.49
C ALA A 170 0.41 -4.26 -20.38
N TYR A 171 1.49 -3.71 -19.82
CA TYR A 171 2.39 -2.85 -20.58
C TYR A 171 3.00 -3.59 -21.80
N HIS A 172 3.44 -4.83 -21.61
CA HIS A 172 4.00 -5.67 -22.67
C HIS A 172 2.90 -6.37 -23.49
N ARG A 173 2.14 -5.59 -24.27
CA ARG A 173 0.97 -6.05 -25.05
C ARG A 173 1.25 -7.18 -26.05
N ASN A 174 2.51 -7.41 -26.42
CA ASN A 174 2.90 -8.45 -27.37
C ASN A 174 3.10 -9.83 -26.71
N ARG A 175 3.00 -9.93 -25.38
CA ARG A 175 3.17 -11.19 -24.63
C ARG A 175 1.81 -11.68 -24.16
N ALA A 176 1.45 -12.91 -24.53
CA ALA A 176 0.16 -13.51 -24.16
C ALA A 176 0.04 -13.66 -22.64
N GLU A 177 1.15 -13.97 -21.97
CA GLU A 177 1.24 -14.14 -20.53
C GLU A 177 0.94 -12.84 -19.78
N ALA A 178 1.41 -11.69 -20.29
CA ALA A 178 1.12 -10.38 -19.71
C ALA A 178 -0.35 -10.00 -19.85
N ILE A 179 -0.97 -10.32 -20.99
CA ILE A 179 -2.41 -10.12 -21.21
C ILE A 179 -3.22 -11.03 -20.29
N GLU A 180 -2.88 -12.31 -20.19
CA GLU A 180 -3.56 -13.27 -19.34
C GLU A 180 -3.48 -12.86 -17.85
N ALA A 181 -2.28 -12.52 -17.37
CA ALA A 181 -2.06 -12.05 -16.01
C ALA A 181 -2.88 -10.78 -15.72
N THR A 182 -2.91 -9.82 -16.66
CA THR A 182 -3.71 -8.61 -16.51
C THR A 182 -5.20 -8.92 -16.52
N ALA A 183 -5.68 -9.82 -17.38
CA ALA A 183 -7.09 -10.17 -17.45
C ALA A 183 -7.56 -10.80 -16.12
N LYS A 184 -6.79 -11.76 -15.58
CA LYS A 184 -7.08 -12.36 -14.26
C LYS A 184 -7.08 -11.29 -13.17
N TYR A 185 -6.08 -10.42 -13.15
CA TYR A 185 -5.96 -9.37 -12.14
C TYR A 185 -7.10 -8.34 -12.24
N ALA A 186 -7.39 -7.85 -13.44
CA ALA A 186 -8.38 -6.81 -13.68
C ALA A 186 -9.81 -7.30 -13.48
N LEU A 187 -10.18 -8.49 -13.95
CA LEU A 187 -11.54 -9.02 -13.83
C LEU A 187 -11.88 -9.31 -12.37
N ILE A 188 -11.00 -10.02 -11.66
CA ILE A 188 -11.26 -10.38 -10.26
C ILE A 188 -11.08 -9.16 -9.35
N GLY A 189 -10.14 -8.26 -9.69
CA GLY A 189 -9.98 -7.01 -8.97
C GLY A 189 -11.16 -6.06 -9.14
N ALA A 190 -11.73 -5.93 -10.33
CA ALA A 190 -12.96 -5.17 -10.56
C ALA A 190 -14.16 -5.78 -9.83
N LEU A 191 -14.26 -7.11 -9.77
CA LEU A 191 -15.25 -7.77 -8.92
C LEU A 191 -15.05 -7.40 -7.45
N ALA A 192 -13.80 -7.46 -6.96
CA ALA A 192 -13.47 -7.14 -5.58
C ALA A 192 -13.83 -5.69 -5.21
N THR A 193 -13.49 -4.72 -6.04
CA THR A 193 -13.84 -3.31 -5.79
C THR A 193 -15.32 -3.03 -5.96
N THR A 194 -16.02 -3.73 -6.87
CA THR A 194 -17.49 -3.67 -6.97
C THR A 194 -18.16 -4.22 -5.72
N MET A 195 -17.64 -5.31 -5.14
CA MET A 195 -18.12 -5.84 -3.86
C MET A 195 -17.87 -4.84 -2.73
N TYR A 196 -16.74 -4.13 -2.72
CA TYR A 196 -16.51 -3.06 -1.75
C TYR A 196 -17.49 -1.89 -1.94
N PHE A 197 -17.79 -1.49 -3.17
CA PHE A 197 -18.84 -0.51 -3.44
C PHE A 197 -20.21 -0.96 -2.92
N LEU A 198 -20.56 -2.24 -3.08
CA LEU A 198 -21.77 -2.80 -2.46
C LEU A 198 -21.74 -2.69 -0.93
N ALA A 199 -20.60 -2.99 -0.29
CA ALA A 199 -20.45 -2.79 1.15
C ALA A 199 -20.69 -1.33 1.55
N LEU A 200 -20.19 -0.35 0.79
CA LEU A 200 -20.43 1.07 1.03
C LEU A 200 -21.90 1.45 0.91
N VAL A 201 -22.62 0.90 -0.07
CA VAL A 201 -24.08 1.12 -0.21
C VAL A 201 -24.82 0.59 1.02
N LEU A 202 -24.44 -0.56 1.55
CA LEU A 202 -25.03 -1.14 2.77
C LEU A 202 -24.69 -0.31 4.02
N LEU A 203 -23.46 0.20 4.14
CA LEU A 203 -23.09 1.09 5.23
C LEU A 203 -23.85 2.42 5.15
N TYR A 204 -23.94 3.01 3.96
CA TYR A 204 -24.66 4.26 3.76
C TYR A 204 -26.16 4.10 4.05
N SER A 205 -26.78 2.97 3.69
CA SER A 205 -28.20 2.74 3.99
C SER A 205 -28.47 2.57 5.49
N GLY A 206 -27.52 2.01 6.25
CA GLY A 206 -27.63 1.84 7.70
C GLY A 206 -27.29 3.10 8.51
N TYR A 207 -26.28 3.87 8.08
CA TYR A 207 -25.70 4.96 8.86
C TYR A 207 -25.96 6.37 8.29
N GLY A 208 -26.36 6.48 7.01
CA GLY A 208 -26.55 7.76 6.33
C GLY A 208 -25.27 8.53 6.03
N THR A 209 -24.10 7.91 6.17
CA THR A 209 -22.79 8.52 5.95
C THR A 209 -21.74 7.48 5.58
N VAL A 210 -20.68 7.92 4.91
CA VAL A 210 -19.49 7.13 4.56
C VAL A 210 -18.20 7.75 5.10
N ASN A 211 -18.32 8.85 5.86
CA ASN A 211 -17.19 9.43 6.57
C ASN A 211 -16.78 8.48 7.71
N MET A 212 -15.50 8.11 7.78
CA MET A 212 -15.02 7.06 8.68
C MET A 212 -15.19 7.45 10.16
N ALA A 213 -14.99 8.72 10.52
CA ALA A 213 -15.13 9.20 11.89
C ALA A 213 -16.60 9.19 12.35
N TYR A 214 -17.54 9.57 11.49
CA TYR A 214 -18.97 9.49 11.80
C TYR A 214 -19.46 8.04 11.86
N LEU A 215 -19.01 7.18 10.95
CA LEU A 215 -19.28 5.74 11.03
C LEU A 215 -18.78 5.16 12.36
N ALA A 216 -17.55 5.51 12.77
CA ALA A 216 -16.98 5.08 14.06
C ALA A 216 -17.81 5.53 15.27
N ARG A 217 -18.38 6.74 15.22
CA ARG A 217 -19.25 7.25 16.29
C ARG A 217 -20.61 6.55 16.28
N LEU A 218 -21.26 6.44 15.13
CA LEU A 218 -22.61 5.90 15.01
C LEU A 218 -22.63 4.39 15.27
N SER A 219 -21.58 3.65 14.88
CA SER A 219 -21.44 2.22 15.16
C SER A 219 -21.35 1.91 16.67
N MET A 220 -20.97 2.88 17.50
CA MET A 220 -20.94 2.73 18.96
C MET A 220 -22.28 3.06 19.63
N ILE A 221 -23.07 3.95 19.02
CA ILE A 221 -24.33 4.42 19.59
C ILE A 221 -25.49 3.49 19.18
N HIS A 222 -25.55 3.13 17.91
CA HIS A 222 -26.64 2.31 17.36
C HIS A 222 -26.20 0.85 17.27
N THR A 223 -26.77 0.01 18.15
CA THR A 223 -26.37 -1.41 18.28
C THR A 223 -27.53 -2.39 18.05
N GLU A 224 -28.63 -1.90 17.46
CA GLU A 224 -29.82 -2.69 17.15
C GLU A 224 -29.52 -3.92 16.28
N PRO A 225 -30.22 -5.06 16.46
CA PRO A 225 -29.91 -6.30 15.74
C PRO A 225 -29.94 -6.18 14.21
N SER A 226 -30.89 -5.44 13.64
CA SER A 226 -30.99 -5.26 12.18
C SER A 226 -29.76 -4.54 11.60
N LEU A 227 -29.36 -3.43 12.22
CA LEU A 227 -28.16 -2.69 11.86
C LEU A 227 -26.90 -3.54 12.05
N ARG A 228 -26.87 -4.38 13.10
CA ARG A 228 -25.77 -5.31 13.35
C ARG A 228 -25.56 -6.31 12.23
N TYR A 229 -26.60 -6.99 11.78
CA TYR A 229 -26.47 -7.96 10.68
C TYR A 229 -26.11 -7.28 9.36
N LEU A 230 -26.69 -6.10 9.08
CA LEU A 230 -26.33 -5.29 7.92
C LEU A 230 -24.85 -4.89 7.94
N THR A 231 -24.37 -4.41 9.09
CA THR A 231 -22.98 -4.00 9.28
C THR A 231 -22.03 -5.18 9.18
N LEU A 232 -22.40 -6.33 9.77
CA LEU A 232 -21.60 -7.54 9.69
C LEU A 232 -21.43 -8.00 8.25
N LEU A 233 -22.51 -7.99 7.46
CA LEU A 233 -22.46 -8.31 6.03
C LEU A 233 -21.56 -7.33 5.27
N ALA A 234 -21.77 -6.02 5.45
CA ALA A 234 -21.00 -4.99 4.78
C ALA A 234 -19.50 -5.09 5.11
N VAL A 235 -19.15 -5.22 6.39
CA VAL A 235 -17.77 -5.36 6.85
C VAL A 235 -17.15 -6.66 6.35
N SER A 236 -17.88 -7.78 6.32
CA SER A 236 -17.37 -9.05 5.78
C SER A 236 -17.02 -8.93 4.29
N ILE A 237 -17.88 -8.27 3.51
CA ILE A 237 -17.64 -8.03 2.08
C ILE A 237 -16.43 -7.11 1.90
N ALA A 238 -16.35 -6.01 2.65
CA ALA A 238 -15.22 -5.09 2.59
C ALA A 238 -13.88 -5.76 2.97
N LEU A 239 -13.88 -6.56 4.04
CA LEU A 239 -12.69 -7.30 4.47
C LEU A 239 -12.26 -8.34 3.45
N TRP A 240 -13.19 -9.00 2.76
CA TRP A 240 -12.84 -9.87 1.63
C TRP A 240 -12.16 -9.10 0.49
N THR A 241 -12.66 -7.91 0.15
CA THR A 241 -11.98 -7.05 -0.84
C THR A 241 -10.57 -6.65 -0.39
N PHE A 242 -10.38 -6.33 0.89
CA PHE A 242 -9.08 -5.93 1.42
C PHE A 242 -8.09 -7.10 1.48
N THR A 243 -8.55 -8.32 1.83
CA THR A 243 -7.71 -9.54 1.75
C THR A 243 -7.33 -9.88 0.32
N PHE A 244 -8.23 -9.64 -0.65
CA PHE A 244 -7.85 -9.70 -2.07
C PHE A 244 -6.78 -8.67 -2.41
N LYS A 245 -6.93 -7.42 -1.96
CA LYS A 245 -5.99 -6.34 -2.30
C LYS A 245 -4.62 -6.51 -1.65
N SER A 246 -4.55 -7.12 -0.47
CA SER A 246 -3.32 -7.52 0.21
C SER A 246 -2.81 -8.90 -0.23
N ALA A 247 -3.41 -9.52 -1.25
CA ALA A 247 -3.03 -10.83 -1.78
C ALA A 247 -2.97 -11.95 -0.72
N ILE A 248 -3.82 -11.93 0.31
CA ILE A 248 -3.87 -12.97 1.33
C ILE A 248 -4.54 -14.23 0.76
N PHE A 249 -4.02 -15.40 1.11
CA PHE A 249 -4.64 -16.69 0.73
C PHE A 249 -6.12 -16.74 1.15
N PRO A 250 -7.05 -17.19 0.29
CA PRO A 250 -6.83 -17.80 -1.03
C PRO A 250 -6.71 -16.81 -2.20
N SER A 251 -6.90 -15.53 -1.98
CA SER A 251 -6.94 -14.46 -3.02
C SER A 251 -5.57 -14.05 -3.59
N HIS A 252 -4.49 -14.74 -3.22
CA HIS A 252 -3.10 -14.43 -3.56
C HIS A 252 -2.68 -14.56 -5.04
N PHE A 253 -3.42 -15.34 -5.84
CA PHE A 253 -3.00 -15.79 -7.18
C PHE A 253 -2.67 -14.64 -8.16
N TRP A 254 -3.38 -13.50 -8.06
CA TRP A 254 -3.20 -12.40 -9.01
C TRP A 254 -1.81 -11.79 -8.93
N LEU A 255 -1.25 -11.72 -7.72
CA LEU A 255 0.02 -11.05 -7.48
C LEU A 255 1.19 -11.87 -8.02
N VAL A 256 1.11 -13.19 -7.92
CA VAL A 256 2.15 -14.12 -8.42
C VAL A 256 2.18 -14.13 -9.94
N ASP A 257 1.04 -13.96 -10.61
CA ASP A 257 0.95 -13.90 -12.06
C ASP A 257 1.26 -12.49 -12.60
N ALA A 258 0.86 -11.42 -11.90
CA ALA A 258 1.08 -10.04 -12.35
C ALA A 258 2.54 -9.56 -12.19
N ASN A 259 3.21 -9.90 -11.09
CA ASN A 259 4.57 -9.42 -10.81
C ASN A 259 5.60 -9.79 -11.88
N PRO A 260 5.65 -11.05 -12.38
CA PRO A 260 6.61 -11.47 -13.40
C PRO A 260 6.51 -10.69 -14.71
N GLU A 261 5.27 -10.35 -15.10
CA GLU A 261 4.94 -9.77 -16.41
C GLU A 261 4.99 -8.24 -16.44
N ALA A 262 4.82 -7.61 -15.27
CA ALA A 262 5.00 -6.17 -15.14
C ALA A 262 6.46 -5.74 -15.41
N PRO A 263 6.68 -4.52 -15.93
CA PRO A 263 8.00 -3.89 -15.94
C PRO A 263 8.67 -3.94 -14.57
N HIS A 264 9.99 -4.14 -14.52
CA HIS A 264 10.70 -4.34 -13.24
C HIS A 264 10.43 -3.26 -12.17
N PRO A 265 10.41 -1.95 -12.50
CA PRO A 265 10.08 -0.94 -11.50
C PRO A 265 8.64 -1.05 -10.98
N VAL A 266 7.71 -1.59 -11.78
CA VAL A 266 6.30 -1.79 -11.40
C VAL A 266 6.16 -3.00 -10.48
N SER A 267 6.93 -4.07 -10.70
CA SER A 267 6.96 -5.22 -9.78
C SER A 267 7.29 -4.79 -8.34
N VAL A 268 8.17 -3.78 -8.17
CA VAL A 268 8.44 -3.17 -6.87
C VAL A 268 7.17 -2.59 -6.25
N ALA A 269 6.39 -1.82 -7.01
CA ALA A 269 5.18 -1.18 -6.52
C ALA A 269 4.09 -2.21 -6.15
N LEU A 270 3.91 -3.25 -6.96
CA LEU A 270 2.92 -4.30 -6.70
C LEU A 270 3.20 -5.02 -5.38
N ALA A 271 4.45 -5.49 -5.20
CA ALA A 271 4.84 -6.42 -4.14
C ALA A 271 5.14 -5.78 -2.77
N GLY A 272 4.82 -4.48 -2.61
CA GLY A 272 5.07 -3.75 -1.36
C GLY A 272 4.09 -2.59 -1.15
N LEU A 273 3.83 -1.79 -2.18
CA LEU A 273 3.01 -0.58 -2.03
C LEU A 273 1.52 -0.91 -2.17
N VAL A 274 1.15 -1.63 -3.23
CA VAL A 274 -0.26 -1.98 -3.51
C VAL A 274 -0.83 -2.90 -2.43
N GLU A 275 -0.07 -3.92 -2.00
CA GLU A 275 -0.50 -4.82 -0.92
C GLU A 275 -0.72 -4.08 0.41
N SER A 276 0.12 -3.08 0.71
CA SER A 276 0.02 -2.31 1.95
C SER A 276 -1.29 -1.52 2.08
N VAL A 277 -1.93 -1.18 0.95
CA VAL A 277 -3.25 -0.54 0.95
C VAL A 277 -4.32 -1.47 1.49
N GLY A 278 -4.27 -2.77 1.16
CA GLY A 278 -5.20 -3.77 1.69
C GLY A 278 -5.01 -3.97 3.19
N VAL A 279 -3.76 -4.08 3.64
CA VAL A 279 -3.39 -4.15 5.06
C VAL A 279 -3.94 -2.93 5.81
N TYR A 280 -3.68 -1.73 5.29
CA TYR A 280 -4.13 -0.48 5.85
C TYR A 280 -5.66 -0.42 5.97
N ALA A 281 -6.37 -0.70 4.87
CA ALA A 281 -7.83 -0.58 4.83
C ALA A 281 -8.50 -1.57 5.80
N ALA A 282 -8.01 -2.81 5.88
CA ALA A 282 -8.49 -3.79 6.84
C ALA A 282 -8.24 -3.35 8.30
N GLY A 283 -7.04 -2.85 8.59
CA GLY A 283 -6.70 -2.27 9.89
C GLY A 283 -7.61 -1.09 10.25
N ARG A 284 -7.81 -0.14 9.34
CA ARG A 284 -8.63 1.05 9.56
C ARG A 284 -10.09 0.71 9.81
N PHE A 285 -10.65 -0.25 9.07
CA PHE A 285 -12.03 -0.70 9.27
C PHE A 285 -12.24 -1.33 10.66
N LEU A 286 -11.29 -2.11 11.15
CA LEU A 286 -11.47 -2.85 12.41
C LEU A 286 -11.05 -2.04 13.63
N TYR A 287 -9.98 -1.25 13.55
CA TYR A 287 -9.47 -0.49 14.71
C TYR A 287 -10.08 0.90 14.85
N THR A 288 -10.51 1.53 13.74
CA THR A 288 -11.09 2.87 13.77
C THR A 288 -12.61 2.82 13.61
N ILE A 289 -13.12 2.24 12.53
CA ILE A 289 -14.55 2.34 12.17
C ILE A 289 -15.43 1.40 13.01
N PHE A 290 -15.06 0.12 13.09
CA PHE A 290 -15.83 -0.93 13.76
C PHE A 290 -15.05 -1.52 14.94
N ARG A 291 -14.49 -0.63 15.76
CA ARG A 291 -13.72 -0.98 16.96
C ARG A 291 -14.53 -1.79 17.97
N GLN A 292 -13.81 -2.45 18.88
CA GLN A 292 -14.39 -3.21 19.97
C GLN A 292 -15.38 -2.38 20.81
N GLY A 293 -16.47 -3.02 21.24
CA GLY A 293 -17.50 -2.42 22.09
C GLY A 293 -18.67 -1.74 21.36
N GLY A 294 -18.69 -1.75 20.02
CA GLY A 294 -19.77 -1.19 19.20
C GLY A 294 -20.77 -2.23 18.68
N VAL A 295 -21.41 -1.90 17.55
CA VAL A 295 -22.42 -2.72 16.86
C VAL A 295 -21.95 -4.15 16.59
N LEU A 296 -20.65 -4.36 16.34
CA LEU A 296 -20.03 -5.66 16.05
C LEU A 296 -19.39 -6.33 17.27
N ALA A 297 -19.63 -5.86 18.50
CA ALA A 297 -18.93 -6.35 19.69
C ALA A 297 -18.91 -7.88 19.84
N TRP A 298 -20.00 -8.57 19.48
CA TRP A 298 -20.10 -10.03 19.61
C TRP A 298 -19.33 -10.81 18.53
N TYR A 299 -18.98 -10.16 17.42
CA TYR A 299 -18.32 -10.79 16.27
C TYR A 299 -16.88 -10.30 16.08
N HIS A 300 -16.50 -9.20 16.72
CA HIS A 300 -15.20 -8.56 16.55
C HIS A 300 -14.04 -9.54 16.73
N ASP A 301 -14.01 -10.29 17.85
CA ASP A 301 -12.92 -11.22 18.13
C ASP A 301 -12.90 -12.39 17.15
N VAL A 302 -14.08 -12.88 16.73
CA VAL A 302 -14.19 -13.93 15.70
C VAL A 302 -13.61 -13.44 14.36
N ILE A 303 -13.92 -12.21 13.96
CA ILE A 303 -13.37 -11.59 12.74
C ILE A 303 -11.85 -11.49 12.84
N LEU A 304 -11.31 -11.01 13.97
CA LEU A 304 -9.88 -10.92 14.19
C LEU A 304 -9.19 -12.30 14.12
N ILE A 305 -9.77 -13.31 14.77
CA ILE A 305 -9.26 -14.70 14.73
C ILE A 305 -9.23 -15.24 13.30
N ILE A 306 -10.28 -14.99 12.51
CA ILE A 306 -10.32 -15.40 11.09
C ILE A 306 -9.19 -14.72 10.31
N LEU A 307 -8.96 -13.42 10.51
CA LEU A 307 -7.88 -12.70 9.80
C LEU A 307 -6.49 -13.17 10.22
N VAL A 308 -6.28 -13.48 11.50
CA VAL A 308 -5.03 -14.11 11.98
C VAL A 308 -4.85 -15.48 11.35
N ALA A 309 -5.90 -16.31 11.29
CA ALA A 309 -5.84 -17.63 10.66
C ALA A 309 -5.52 -17.54 9.16
N LEU A 310 -6.17 -16.63 8.43
CA LEU A 310 -5.86 -16.38 7.01
C LEU A 310 -4.42 -15.87 6.84
N GLY A 311 -3.95 -14.99 7.72
CA GLY A 311 -2.56 -14.53 7.75
C GLY A 311 -1.56 -15.69 7.95
N ALA A 312 -1.82 -16.56 8.93
CA ALA A 312 -1.00 -17.74 9.21
C ALA A 312 -0.97 -18.73 8.04
N ILE A 313 -2.14 -19.05 7.48
CA ILE A 313 -2.26 -19.93 6.31
C ILE A 313 -1.50 -19.31 5.12
N SER A 314 -1.70 -18.03 4.85
CA SER A 314 -1.02 -17.31 3.78
C SER A 314 0.51 -17.32 3.96
N GLY A 315 0.96 -17.07 5.19
CA GLY A 315 2.36 -17.11 5.61
C GLY A 315 3.02 -18.45 5.28
N VAL A 316 2.42 -19.54 5.75
CA VAL A 316 2.95 -20.90 5.61
C VAL A 316 2.83 -21.41 4.18
N VAL A 317 1.64 -21.34 3.58
CA VAL A 317 1.39 -21.88 2.23
C VAL A 317 2.29 -21.18 1.21
N CYS A 318 2.41 -19.85 1.26
CA CYS A 318 3.24 -19.13 0.30
C CYS A 318 4.74 -19.35 0.54
N ALA A 319 5.18 -19.56 1.79
CA ALA A 319 6.55 -19.97 2.07
C ALA A 319 6.88 -21.33 1.45
N LEU A 320 5.95 -22.29 1.51
CA LEU A 320 6.12 -23.60 0.87
C LEU A 320 6.09 -23.51 -0.66
N MET A 321 5.16 -22.74 -1.23
CA MET A 321 5.05 -22.55 -2.68
C MET A 321 6.26 -21.81 -3.26
N MET A 322 6.86 -20.90 -2.49
CA MET A 322 8.09 -20.19 -2.85
C MET A 322 9.25 -21.16 -3.10
N MET A 323 9.38 -22.24 -2.31
CA MET A 323 10.48 -23.21 -2.45
C MET A 323 10.51 -23.94 -3.80
N ASN A 324 9.36 -24.02 -4.47
CA ASN A 324 9.22 -24.69 -5.77
C ASN A 324 9.35 -23.72 -6.96
N GLN A 325 9.58 -22.43 -6.73
CA GLN A 325 9.69 -21.46 -7.83
C GLN A 325 11.08 -21.43 -8.45
N ARG A 326 11.14 -21.47 -9.79
CA ARG A 326 12.36 -21.21 -10.57
C ARG A 326 12.44 -19.78 -11.09
N ASP A 327 11.32 -19.10 -11.26
CA ASP A 327 11.30 -17.70 -11.68
C ASP A 327 11.55 -16.78 -10.48
N ILE A 328 12.58 -15.93 -10.56
CA ILE A 328 12.95 -15.03 -9.45
C ILE A 328 11.84 -14.05 -9.07
N LYS A 329 11.06 -13.54 -10.03
CA LYS A 329 9.97 -12.60 -9.73
C LYS A 329 8.78 -13.31 -9.08
N ARG A 330 8.46 -14.54 -9.51
CA ARG A 330 7.45 -15.37 -8.84
C ARG A 330 7.88 -15.74 -7.42
N LEU A 331 9.14 -16.11 -7.22
CA LEU A 331 9.72 -16.38 -5.90
C LEU A 331 9.55 -15.17 -4.98
N LEU A 332 9.94 -13.99 -5.45
CA LEU A 332 9.81 -12.74 -4.68
C LEU A 332 8.35 -12.38 -4.39
N ALA A 333 7.42 -12.64 -5.30
CA ALA A 333 5.99 -12.41 -5.09
C ALA A 333 5.41 -13.34 -4.01
N TYR A 334 5.72 -14.65 -4.02
CA TYR A 334 5.30 -15.55 -2.93
C TYR A 334 5.91 -15.16 -1.58
N SER A 335 7.16 -14.72 -1.58
CA SER A 335 7.77 -14.16 -0.38
C SER A 335 7.02 -12.91 0.11
N SER A 336 6.51 -12.05 -0.77
CA SER A 336 5.67 -10.91 -0.38
C SER A 336 4.42 -11.36 0.35
N ILE A 337 3.67 -12.28 -0.25
CA ILE A 337 2.45 -12.82 0.34
C ILE A 337 2.70 -13.48 1.70
N SER A 338 3.82 -14.19 1.84
CA SER A 338 4.20 -14.83 3.09
C SER A 338 4.42 -13.79 4.21
N HIS A 339 5.14 -12.71 3.90
CA HIS A 339 5.37 -11.60 4.83
C HIS A 339 4.10 -10.79 5.12
N THR A 340 3.24 -10.56 4.12
CA THR A 340 1.92 -9.95 4.33
C THR A 340 1.05 -10.82 5.25
N GLY A 341 1.19 -12.15 5.18
CA GLY A 341 0.59 -13.08 6.15
C GLY A 341 1.08 -12.85 7.59
N ILE A 342 2.38 -12.63 7.79
CA ILE A 342 2.96 -12.27 9.10
C ILE A 342 2.40 -10.94 9.61
N ILE A 343 2.25 -9.95 8.73
CA ILE A 343 1.64 -8.66 9.06
C ILE A 343 0.20 -8.86 9.52
N TYR A 344 -0.59 -9.69 8.83
CA TYR A 344 -1.96 -9.99 9.22
C TYR A 344 -2.05 -10.67 10.60
N MET A 345 -1.18 -11.64 10.88
CA MET A 345 -1.15 -12.29 12.20
C MET A 345 -0.93 -11.28 13.33
N ALA A 346 0.04 -10.39 13.16
CA ALA A 346 0.38 -9.39 14.16
C ALA A 346 -0.66 -8.26 14.26
N LEU A 347 -1.11 -7.76 13.11
CA LEU A 347 -2.03 -6.63 13.03
C LEU A 347 -3.38 -6.97 13.64
N PHE A 348 -3.86 -8.22 13.53
CA PHE A 348 -5.18 -8.63 14.01
C PHE A 348 -5.14 -9.47 15.30
N ALA A 349 -4.03 -9.43 16.03
CA ALA A 349 -3.88 -10.07 17.34
C ALA A 349 -4.64 -9.37 18.48
N GLY A 350 -5.53 -8.41 18.18
CA GLY A 350 -6.23 -7.58 19.17
C GLY A 350 -7.22 -8.30 20.08
N PHE A 351 -7.54 -9.57 19.81
CA PHE A 351 -8.37 -10.41 20.69
C PHE A 351 -7.59 -10.94 21.92
N ILE A 352 -6.26 -10.76 21.94
CA ILE A 352 -5.41 -11.16 23.07
C ILE A 352 -5.69 -10.23 24.27
N ALA A 353 -5.95 -10.81 25.44
CA ALA A 353 -6.32 -10.06 26.64
C ALA A 353 -5.19 -9.18 27.21
N ASN A 354 -3.94 -9.45 26.85
CA ASN A 354 -2.77 -8.71 27.35
C ASN A 354 -2.51 -7.46 26.49
N GLU A 355 -2.82 -6.27 27.02
CA GLU A 355 -2.61 -5.00 26.31
C GLU A 355 -1.15 -4.76 25.90
N VAL A 356 -0.18 -5.19 26.72
CA VAL A 356 1.25 -5.04 26.41
C VAL A 356 1.61 -5.89 25.19
N ALA A 357 1.07 -7.11 25.13
CA ALA A 357 1.26 -8.02 24.01
C ALA A 357 0.62 -7.46 22.73
N VAL A 358 -0.63 -6.97 22.80
CA VAL A 358 -1.29 -6.35 21.64
C VAL A 358 -0.52 -5.14 21.13
N ARG A 359 -0.02 -4.27 22.01
CA ARG A 359 0.82 -3.12 21.61
C ARG A 359 2.12 -3.56 20.95
N ALA A 360 2.76 -4.61 21.46
CA ALA A 360 3.96 -5.18 20.86
C ALA A 360 3.66 -5.75 19.47
N ALA A 361 2.58 -6.53 19.30
CA ALA A 361 2.16 -7.09 18.03
C ALA A 361 1.85 -5.99 16.99
N LEU A 362 1.07 -4.96 17.36
CA LEU A 362 0.76 -3.83 16.47
C LEU A 362 2.02 -3.04 16.09
N THR A 363 2.90 -2.75 17.04
CA THR A 363 4.17 -2.06 16.77
C THR A 363 5.05 -2.91 15.85
N GLY A 364 5.14 -4.21 16.12
CA GLY A 364 5.83 -5.18 15.30
C GLY A 364 5.29 -5.23 13.87
N ALA A 365 3.96 -5.23 13.71
CA ALA A 365 3.30 -5.20 12.40
C ALA A 365 3.68 -3.95 11.60
N LEU A 366 3.65 -2.75 12.21
CA LEU A 366 4.03 -1.50 11.55
C LEU A 366 5.49 -1.49 11.10
N ILE A 367 6.40 -1.89 11.98
CA ILE A 367 7.82 -2.00 11.65
C ILE A 367 8.03 -3.06 10.56
N HIS A 368 7.27 -4.15 10.58
CA HIS A 368 7.35 -5.19 9.57
C HIS A 368 6.86 -4.71 8.21
N VAL A 369 5.77 -3.93 8.13
CA VAL A 369 5.30 -3.30 6.88
C VAL A 369 6.41 -2.45 6.27
N VAL A 370 7.04 -1.57 7.04
CA VAL A 370 8.13 -0.70 6.57
C VAL A 370 9.34 -1.51 6.12
N SER A 371 9.79 -2.44 6.97
CA SER A 371 10.92 -3.33 6.66
C SER A 371 10.66 -4.16 5.40
N HIS A 372 9.43 -4.61 5.23
CA HIS A 372 9.00 -5.40 4.08
C HIS A 372 9.04 -4.59 2.79
N ILE A 373 8.42 -3.41 2.77
CA ILE A 373 8.39 -2.50 1.62
C ILE A 373 9.81 -2.18 1.15
N ILE A 374 10.70 -1.79 2.07
CA ILE A 374 12.09 -1.44 1.75
C ILE A 374 12.85 -2.65 1.19
N ALA A 375 12.77 -3.80 1.86
CA ALA A 375 13.48 -5.00 1.41
C ALA A 375 12.97 -5.47 0.04
N LYS A 376 11.67 -5.41 -0.21
CA LYS A 376 11.09 -5.76 -1.53
C LYS A 376 11.51 -4.81 -2.62
N ALA A 377 11.56 -3.51 -2.36
CA ALA A 377 12.08 -2.56 -3.32
C ALA A 377 13.51 -2.89 -3.75
N VAL A 378 14.39 -3.16 -2.79
CA VAL A 378 15.78 -3.54 -3.08
C VAL A 378 15.84 -4.86 -3.85
N LEU A 379 15.09 -5.89 -3.43
CA LEU A 379 15.12 -7.21 -4.09
C LEU A 379 14.58 -7.16 -5.53
N PHE A 380 13.47 -6.47 -5.78
CA PHE A 380 12.91 -6.38 -7.13
C PHE A 380 13.79 -5.52 -8.05
N MET A 381 14.34 -4.39 -7.57
CA MET A 381 15.30 -3.60 -8.36
C MET A 381 16.58 -4.39 -8.66
N SER A 382 17.12 -5.12 -7.67
CA SER A 382 18.33 -5.93 -7.85
C SER A 382 18.08 -7.12 -8.78
N SER A 383 16.93 -7.77 -8.69
CA SER A 383 16.54 -8.84 -9.62
C SER A 383 16.40 -8.34 -11.06
N GLY A 384 16.04 -7.08 -11.28
CA GLY A 384 16.04 -6.46 -12.60
C GLY A 384 17.42 -6.44 -13.24
N LEU A 385 18.45 -6.07 -12.48
CA LEU A 385 19.85 -6.11 -12.94
C LEU A 385 20.32 -7.54 -13.19
N PHE A 386 19.90 -8.50 -12.35
CA PHE A 386 20.29 -9.89 -12.53
C PHE A 386 19.65 -10.52 -13.76
N ILE A 387 18.36 -10.26 -14.01
CA ILE A 387 17.63 -10.73 -15.19
C ILE A 387 18.25 -10.14 -16.46
N GLU A 388 18.68 -8.86 -16.43
CA GLU A 388 19.36 -8.27 -17.56
C GLU A 388 20.71 -8.92 -17.85
N ALA A 389 21.50 -9.18 -16.81
CA ALA A 389 22.82 -9.78 -16.96
C ALA A 389 22.78 -11.27 -17.37
N SER A 390 21.77 -12.04 -16.93
CA SER A 390 21.59 -13.44 -17.35
C SER A 390 20.81 -13.60 -18.65
N GLY A 391 19.98 -12.61 -19.02
CA GLY A 391 19.01 -12.74 -20.11
C GLY A 391 17.81 -13.64 -19.78
N SER A 392 17.67 -14.08 -18.53
CA SER A 392 16.68 -15.06 -18.11
C SER A 392 16.08 -14.73 -16.75
N ARG A 393 14.85 -15.21 -16.50
CA ARG A 393 14.19 -15.14 -15.19
C ARG A 393 14.42 -16.40 -14.34
N ASP A 394 14.95 -17.46 -14.95
CA ASP A 394 15.20 -18.74 -14.30
C ASP A 394 16.42 -18.63 -13.37
N LEU A 395 16.22 -18.96 -12.09
CA LEU A 395 17.26 -18.97 -11.06
C LEU A 395 18.41 -19.93 -11.39
N ASP A 396 18.15 -21.04 -12.10
CA ASP A 396 19.19 -21.99 -12.49
C ASP A 396 20.16 -21.39 -13.53
N GLU A 397 19.67 -20.44 -14.34
CA GLU A 397 20.44 -19.73 -15.36
C GLU A 397 21.15 -18.48 -14.80
N MET A 398 20.87 -18.08 -13.55
CA MET A 398 21.46 -16.90 -12.90
C MET A 398 22.78 -17.17 -12.14
N ARG A 399 23.42 -18.31 -12.37
CA ARG A 399 24.64 -18.70 -11.65
C ARG A 399 25.77 -17.71 -11.93
N GLY A 400 26.33 -17.13 -10.87
CA GLY A 400 27.48 -16.23 -10.96
C GLY A 400 27.17 -14.78 -11.33
N VAL A 401 25.91 -14.44 -11.61
CA VAL A 401 25.49 -13.08 -12.01
C VAL A 401 25.83 -12.02 -10.94
N GLY A 402 25.80 -12.40 -9.66
CA GLY A 402 26.21 -11.52 -8.57
C GLY A 402 27.66 -11.03 -8.65
N ARG A 403 28.55 -11.71 -9.40
CA ARG A 403 29.93 -11.26 -9.64
C ARG A 403 29.99 -10.09 -10.62
N VAL A 404 29.00 -9.98 -11.52
CA VAL A 404 28.87 -8.88 -12.49
C VAL A 404 28.35 -7.62 -11.79
N HIS A 405 27.39 -7.78 -10.88
CA HIS A 405 26.81 -6.68 -10.10
C HIS A 405 27.03 -6.87 -8.58
N PRO A 406 28.24 -6.63 -8.06
CA PRO A 406 28.58 -6.90 -6.65
C PRO A 406 27.79 -6.03 -5.67
N LEU A 407 27.46 -4.79 -6.04
CA LEU A 407 26.63 -3.91 -5.21
C LEU A 407 25.18 -4.41 -5.13
N ALA A 408 24.60 -4.86 -6.25
CA ALA A 408 23.25 -5.43 -6.26
C ALA A 408 23.21 -6.75 -5.49
N LEU A 409 24.27 -7.57 -5.57
CA LEU A 409 24.43 -8.76 -4.75
C LEU A 409 24.47 -8.42 -3.26
N ALA A 410 25.30 -7.46 -2.86
CA ALA A 410 25.38 -7.02 -1.46
C ALA A 410 24.03 -6.50 -0.94
N ALA A 411 23.35 -5.66 -1.73
CA ALA A 411 22.02 -5.13 -1.39
C ALA A 411 20.94 -6.23 -1.29
N THR A 412 21.01 -7.23 -2.17
CA THR A 412 20.16 -8.43 -2.15
C THR A 412 20.39 -9.22 -0.86
N VAL A 413 21.65 -9.52 -0.53
CA VAL A 413 22.01 -10.24 0.69
C VAL A 413 21.53 -9.49 1.93
N ILE A 414 21.79 -8.19 2.04
CA ILE A 414 21.32 -7.36 3.16
C ILE A 414 19.79 -7.43 3.30
N SER A 415 19.07 -7.32 2.19
CA SER A 415 17.60 -7.40 2.18
C SER A 415 17.09 -8.77 2.59
N LEU A 416 17.73 -9.85 2.13
CA LEU A 416 17.39 -11.22 2.55
C LEU A 416 17.67 -11.45 4.03
N LEU A 417 18.81 -10.98 4.56
CA LEU A 417 19.13 -11.08 5.99
C LEU A 417 18.10 -10.32 6.85
N SER A 418 17.65 -9.14 6.37
CA SER A 418 16.56 -8.40 6.99
C SER A 418 15.24 -9.18 6.98
N LEU A 419 14.81 -9.71 5.82
CA LEU A 419 13.56 -10.47 5.72
C LEU A 419 13.58 -11.78 6.52
N ILE A 420 14.71 -12.49 6.56
CA ILE A 420 14.87 -13.67 7.42
C ILE A 420 14.73 -13.26 8.89
N GLY A 421 15.20 -12.06 9.24
CA GLY A 421 15.11 -11.49 10.58
C GLY A 421 16.36 -11.80 11.38
N LEU A 422 17.53 -11.46 10.85
CA LEU A 422 18.81 -11.58 11.57
C LEU A 422 19.22 -10.25 12.21
N VAL A 423 19.93 -10.32 13.34
CA VAL A 423 20.57 -9.15 13.98
C VAL A 423 21.70 -8.66 13.06
N PRO A 424 21.88 -7.34 12.83
CA PRO A 424 21.23 -6.18 13.47
C PRO A 424 20.07 -5.54 12.65
N PHE A 425 19.42 -6.28 11.75
CA PHE A 425 18.48 -5.70 10.79
C PHE A 425 17.08 -5.46 11.38
N ILE A 426 16.37 -4.46 10.84
CA ILE A 426 15.02 -4.06 11.28
C ILE A 426 14.03 -5.23 11.26
N GLY A 427 14.15 -6.13 10.28
CA GLY A 427 13.28 -7.29 10.18
C GLY A 427 13.36 -8.24 11.40
N PHE A 428 14.51 -8.32 12.09
CA PHE A 428 14.62 -9.07 13.35
C PHE A 428 13.74 -8.43 14.43
N TYR A 429 13.91 -7.13 14.68
CA TYR A 429 13.17 -6.42 15.72
C TYR A 429 11.66 -6.44 15.48
N SER A 430 11.24 -6.33 14.21
CA SER A 430 9.82 -6.48 13.87
C SER A 430 9.27 -7.84 14.25
N LYS A 431 9.93 -8.95 13.85
CA LYS A 431 9.48 -10.31 14.17
C LYS A 431 9.56 -10.61 15.66
N LEU A 432 10.57 -10.09 16.36
CA LEU A 432 10.70 -10.22 17.80
C LEU A 432 9.47 -9.63 18.52
N LEU A 433 9.07 -8.40 18.14
CA LEU A 433 7.87 -7.78 18.70
C LEU A 433 6.59 -8.55 18.36
N ILE A 434 6.52 -9.12 17.15
CA ILE A 434 5.38 -9.97 16.72
C ILE A 434 5.31 -11.28 17.49
N VAL A 435 6.43 -11.86 17.92
CA VAL A 435 6.45 -13.10 18.71
C VAL A 435 6.20 -12.85 20.19
N LEU A 436 6.64 -11.70 20.71
CA LEU A 436 6.39 -11.28 22.09
C LEU A 436 4.95 -10.84 22.32
N GLY A 437 4.32 -10.28 21.30
CA GLY A 437 2.89 -9.99 21.26
C GLY A 437 2.07 -11.21 20.90
#